data_AF-A0A0P7VGG8-F1
#
_entry.id   AF-A0A0P7VGG8-F1
#
_cell.length_a   1.000
_cell.length_b   1.000
_cell.length_c   1.000
_cell.angle_alpha   90.00
_cell.angle_beta   90.00
_cell.angle_gamma   90.00
#
_symmetry.space_group_name_H-M   'P 1'
#
loop_
_entity.id
_entity.type
_entity.pdbx_description
1 polymer ?
#
loop_
_entity_poly.entity_id
_entity_poly.type
_entity_poly.pdbx_seq_one_letter_code
_entity_poly.pdbx_strand_id
1 'polypeptide(L)'
;MQRTPLRYLLSPALEQEVGVHLKELEWKQMERVCAFPGIDGSEQRLYIPGGGVTKGLYTDSCSEGIRMAVLLIFCSEGDNIPDAFSLLNYLNDWLHLVDKPVSTEASSQWKIPVSWRLLFGSGIPPAIF
;
A
#
# COMPACT_ATOMS: atom_id res chain seq x y z
N MET A 1 -6.88 20.31 0.12
CA MET A 1 -5.68 19.45 -0.04
C MET A 1 -6.08 18.02 0.29
N GLN A 2 -6.30 17.17 -0.72
CA GLN A 2 -6.55 15.74 -0.53
C GLN A 2 -5.23 15.09 -0.09
N ARG A 3 -5.14 14.60 1.15
CA ARG A 3 -3.99 13.82 1.60
C ARG A 3 -4.03 12.46 0.93
N THR A 4 -2.89 11.98 0.42
CA THR A 4 -2.82 10.63 -0.16
C THR A 4 -3.18 9.57 0.91
N PRO A 5 -3.99 8.55 0.55
CA PRO A 5 -4.30 7.44 1.45
C PRO A 5 -3.11 6.48 1.66
N LEU A 6 -2.06 6.58 0.83
CA LEU A 6 -0.86 5.78 0.95
C LEU A 6 -0.12 6.03 2.28
N ARG A 7 0.38 4.96 2.89
CA ARG A 7 1.38 4.96 3.95
C ARG A 7 2.54 4.05 3.60
N TYR A 8 3.70 4.37 4.17
CA TYR A 8 4.86 3.50 4.05
C TYR A 8 5.58 3.27 5.40
N LEU A 9 6.34 2.19 5.45
CA LEU A 9 7.33 1.90 6.48
C LEU A 9 8.63 1.44 5.82
N LEU A 10 9.76 1.77 6.45
CA LEU A 10 11.08 1.29 6.05
C LEU A 10 11.76 0.67 7.26
N SER A 11 12.32 -0.51 7.08
CA SER A 11 13.27 -1.07 8.05
C SER A 11 14.47 -0.12 8.20
N PRO A 12 15.10 -0.03 9.38
CA PRO A 12 16.28 0.81 9.58
C PRO A 12 17.41 0.51 8.58
N ALA A 13 17.57 -0.77 8.20
CA ALA A 13 18.57 -1.21 7.22
C ALA A 13 18.34 -0.65 5.82
N LEU A 14 17.08 -0.40 5.44
CA LEU A 14 16.73 0.17 4.14
C LEU A 14 16.63 1.70 4.19
N GLU A 15 16.21 2.28 5.32
CA GLU A 15 15.98 3.71 5.48
C GLU A 15 17.23 4.56 5.16
N GLN A 16 18.42 4.06 5.47
CA GLN A 16 19.69 4.73 5.18
C GLN A 16 19.95 4.89 3.68
N GLU A 17 19.48 3.95 2.86
CA GLU A 17 19.73 3.91 1.42
C GLU A 17 18.68 4.69 0.64
N VAL A 18 17.40 4.54 0.98
CA VAL A 18 16.28 5.05 0.16
C VAL A 18 15.46 6.16 0.84
N GLY A 19 15.73 6.46 2.12
CA GLY A 19 14.92 7.38 2.91
C GLY A 19 14.87 8.81 2.38
N VAL A 20 15.92 9.27 1.68
CA VAL A 20 15.92 10.59 1.02
C VAL A 20 14.99 10.59 -0.19
N HIS A 21 15.10 9.56 -1.04
CA HIS A 21 14.29 9.45 -2.25
C HIS A 21 12.79 9.33 -1.94
N LEU A 22 12.43 8.55 -0.91
CA LEU A 22 11.04 8.44 -0.46
C LEU A 22 10.46 9.73 0.13
N LYS A 23 11.31 10.65 0.62
CA LYS A 23 10.87 11.99 1.06
C LYS A 23 10.53 12.89 -0.14
N GLU A 24 11.22 12.72 -1.27
CA GLU A 24 10.94 13.46 -2.51
C GLU A 24 9.58 13.08 -3.11
N LEU A 25 9.11 11.86 -2.85
CA LEU A 25 7.80 11.37 -3.28
C LEU A 25 6.64 11.94 -2.45
N GLU A 26 6.91 12.73 -1.41
CA GLU A 26 5.93 13.34 -0.51
C GLU A 26 4.96 12.34 0.15
N TRP A 27 5.36 11.08 0.27
CA TRP A 27 4.55 10.06 0.92
C TRP A 27 4.58 10.21 2.44
N LYS A 28 3.49 9.79 3.09
CA LYS A 28 3.38 9.85 4.54
C LYS A 28 3.82 8.54 5.18
N GLN A 29 4.73 8.60 6.14
CA GLN A 29 5.10 7.44 6.95
C GLN A 29 3.92 6.98 7.83
N MET A 30 3.82 5.67 8.06
CA MET A 30 2.76 5.08 8.89
C MET A 30 2.78 5.64 10.31
N GLU A 31 1.60 6.00 10.83
CA GLU A 31 1.46 6.57 12.16
C GLU A 31 1.80 5.55 13.27
N ARG A 32 2.47 6.04 14.32
CA ARG A 32 2.54 5.36 15.62
C ARG A 32 1.47 5.96 16.52
N VAL A 33 0.79 5.11 17.27
CA VAL A 33 -0.31 5.51 18.17
C VAL A 33 0.02 5.10 19.58
N CYS A 34 -0.52 5.83 20.55
CA CYS A 34 -0.46 5.45 21.95
C CYS A 34 -1.10 4.07 22.14
N ALA A 35 -0.38 3.16 22.79
CA ALA A 35 -0.90 1.82 23.10
C ALA A 35 -2.20 1.89 23.92
N PHE A 36 -2.33 2.93 24.77
CA PHE A 36 -3.49 3.20 25.59
C PHE A 36 -3.90 4.67 25.43
N PRO A 37 -4.92 4.97 24.61
CA PRO A 37 -5.41 6.33 24.45
C PRO A 37 -5.84 6.94 25.79
N GLY A 38 -5.40 8.17 26.07
CA GLY A 38 -5.74 8.89 27.30
C GLY A 38 -4.80 8.63 28.49
N ILE A 39 -3.78 7.80 28.33
CA ILE A 39 -2.71 7.62 29.34
C ILE A 39 -1.45 8.35 28.87
N ASP A 40 -1.08 9.40 29.59
CA ASP A 40 0.15 10.16 29.36
C ASP A 40 1.39 9.28 29.59
N GLY A 41 2.36 9.35 28.68
CA GLY A 41 3.58 8.53 28.72
C GLY A 41 3.43 7.09 28.24
N SER A 42 2.28 6.71 27.68
CA SER A 42 2.12 5.37 27.09
C SER A 42 3.03 5.15 25.88
N GLU A 43 3.50 3.91 25.74
CA GLU A 43 4.36 3.49 24.64
C GLU A 43 3.70 3.74 23.27
N GLN A 44 4.44 4.38 22.36
CA GLN A 44 4.05 4.58 20.97
C GLN A 44 4.26 3.28 20.19
N ARG A 45 3.17 2.66 19.71
CA ARG A 45 3.23 1.41 18.97
C ARG A 45 2.85 1.60 17.51
N LEU A 46 3.50 0.82 16.65
CA LEU A 46 3.07 0.71 15.26
C LEU A 46 1.67 0.08 15.20
N TYR A 47 0.74 0.77 14.55
CA TYR A 47 -0.65 0.35 14.46
C TYR A 47 -1.07 0.26 13.00
N ILE A 48 -1.22 -0.97 12.50
CA ILE A 48 -1.69 -1.27 11.14
C ILE A 48 -3.01 -2.03 11.28
N PRO A 49 -4.17 -1.35 11.23
CA PRO A 49 -5.48 -2.00 11.28
C PRO A 49 -5.61 -3.04 10.17
N GLY A 50 -6.05 -4.25 10.49
CA GLY A 50 -6.21 -5.31 9.49
C GLY A 50 -4.91 -5.74 8.79
N GLY A 51 -3.74 -5.33 9.31
CA GLY A 51 -2.45 -5.53 8.63
C GLY A 51 -1.97 -6.98 8.53
N GLY A 52 -2.69 -7.95 9.11
CA GLY A 52 -2.34 -9.36 9.06
C GLY A 52 -0.88 -9.63 9.42
N VAL A 53 -0.20 -10.41 8.57
CA VAL A 53 1.23 -10.76 8.74
C VAL A 53 2.17 -9.58 8.59
N THR A 54 1.76 -8.51 7.90
CA THR A 54 2.63 -7.37 7.55
C THR A 54 3.31 -6.75 8.77
N LYS A 55 2.58 -6.59 9.89
CA LYS A 55 3.14 -6.02 11.11
C LYS A 55 4.26 -6.89 11.69
N GLY A 56 4.00 -8.20 11.82
CA GLY A 56 4.98 -9.16 12.35
C GLY A 56 6.21 -9.24 11.46
N LEU A 57 5.99 -9.45 10.16
CA LEU A 57 7.06 -9.53 9.17
C LEU A 57 7.95 -8.28 9.15
N TYR A 58 7.35 -7.09 9.25
CA TYR A 58 8.08 -5.83 9.36
C TYR A 58 8.89 -5.73 10.66
N THR A 59 8.29 -6.09 11.80
CA THR A 59 8.97 -6.08 13.10
C THR A 59 10.17 -7.03 13.12
N ASP A 60 9.98 -8.26 12.65
CA ASP A 60 11.05 -9.28 12.60
C ASP A 60 12.17 -8.82 11.64
N SER A 61 11.81 -8.27 10.48
CA SER A 61 12.78 -7.72 9.53
C SER A 61 13.60 -6.59 10.15
N CYS A 62 12.99 -5.73 10.97
CA CYS A 62 13.71 -4.69 11.69
C CYS A 62 14.67 -5.25 12.72
N SER A 63 14.30 -6.30 13.48
CA SER A 63 15.20 -6.90 14.48
C SER A 63 16.32 -7.73 13.86
N GLU A 64 16.07 -8.34 12.70
CA GLU A 64 17.06 -9.16 11.98
C GLU A 64 17.93 -8.34 10.99
N GLY A 65 17.68 -7.04 10.86
CA GLY A 65 18.42 -6.18 9.93
C GLY A 65 18.14 -6.48 8.45
N ILE A 66 16.98 -7.09 8.16
CA ILE A 66 16.52 -7.37 6.80
C ILE A 66 15.98 -6.08 6.19
N ARG A 67 16.45 -5.76 4.97
CA ARG A 67 15.95 -4.63 4.19
C ARG A 67 14.51 -4.89 3.76
N MET A 68 13.58 -4.09 4.29
CA MET A 68 12.16 -4.19 4.00
C MET A 68 11.52 -2.82 3.86
N ALA A 69 10.65 -2.69 2.86
CA ALA A 69 9.68 -1.60 2.76
C ALA A 69 8.27 -2.19 2.78
N VAL A 70 7.35 -1.48 3.43
CA VAL A 70 5.91 -1.77 3.37
C VAL A 70 5.24 -0.55 2.74
N LEU A 71 4.45 -0.77 1.70
CA LEU A 71 3.51 0.21 1.16
C LEU A 71 2.10 -0.31 1.41
N LEU A 72 1.22 0.54 1.93
CA LEU A 72 -0.18 0.19 2.18
C LEU A 72 -1.09 1.38 1.87
N ILE A 73 -2.32 1.09 1.48
CA ILE A 73 -3.36 2.07 1.24
C ILE A 73 -4.56 1.73 2.13
N PHE A 74 -5.19 2.74 2.71
CA PHE A 74 -6.47 2.53 3.40
C PHE A 74 -7.59 2.55 2.37
N CYS A 75 -8.34 1.46 2.30
CA CYS A 75 -9.46 1.30 1.40
C CYS A 75 -10.73 0.90 2.18
N SER A 76 -11.89 1.27 1.63
CA SER A 76 -13.19 0.81 2.14
C SER A 76 -13.47 -0.59 1.62
N GLU A 77 -14.34 -1.36 2.30
CA GLU A 77 -14.76 -2.66 1.79
C GLU A 77 -15.51 -2.54 0.44
N GLY A 78 -15.32 -3.53 -0.45
CA GLY A 78 -16.02 -3.61 -1.73
C GLY A 78 -15.07 -3.85 -2.91
N ASP A 79 -15.28 -3.12 -4.00
CA ASP A 79 -14.40 -3.17 -5.17
C ASP A 79 -13.15 -2.31 -4.95
N ASN A 80 -12.05 -2.95 -4.57
CA ASN A 80 -10.75 -2.30 -4.36
C ASN A 80 -9.81 -2.38 -5.58
N ILE A 81 -10.32 -2.71 -6.77
CA ILE A 81 -9.53 -2.69 -8.01
C ILE A 81 -8.85 -1.33 -8.24
N PRO A 82 -9.53 -0.17 -8.09
CA PRO A 82 -8.89 1.13 -8.29
C PRO A 82 -7.80 1.42 -7.25
N ASP A 83 -8.02 1.03 -5.99
CA ASP A 83 -7.05 1.20 -4.91
C ASP A 83 -5.80 0.35 -5.13
N ALA A 84 -5.98 -0.90 -5.62
CA ALA A 84 -4.88 -1.79 -5.98
C ALA A 84 -4.01 -1.19 -7.10
N PHE A 85 -4.63 -0.63 -8.15
CA PHE A 85 -3.88 0.07 -9.19
C PHE A 85 -3.20 1.35 -8.68
N SER A 86 -3.83 2.07 -7.77
CA SER A 86 -3.23 3.25 -7.15
C SER A 86 -1.97 2.88 -6.36
N LEU A 87 -2.03 1.84 -5.53
CA LEU A 87 -0.88 1.30 -4.80
C LEU A 87 0.25 0.87 -5.76
N LEU A 88 -0.11 0.21 -6.86
CA LEU A 88 0.84 -0.25 -7.87
C LEU A 88 1.50 0.92 -8.62
N ASN A 89 0.75 2.00 -8.91
CA ASN A 89 1.29 3.21 -9.51
C ASN A 89 2.27 3.91 -8.56
N TYR A 90 1.96 4.01 -7.26
CA TYR A 90 2.90 4.52 -6.28
C TYR A 90 4.19 3.69 -6.25
N LEU A 91 4.07 2.36 -6.25
CA LEU A 91 5.24 1.49 -6.31
C LEU A 91 6.07 1.74 -7.59
N ASN A 92 5.40 1.97 -8.73
CA ASN A 92 6.07 2.27 -9.99
C ASN A 92 6.69 3.68 -10.04
N ASP A 93 6.13 4.65 -9.33
CA ASP A 93 6.72 5.97 -9.15
C ASP A 93 8.05 5.89 -8.40
N TRP A 94 8.15 4.95 -7.45
CA TRP A 94 9.38 4.72 -6.69
C TRP A 94 10.40 3.85 -7.44
N LEU A 95 9.96 2.72 -8.01
CA LEU A 95 10.89 1.72 -8.56
C LEU A 95 11.05 1.78 -10.08
N HIS A 96 10.25 2.57 -10.78
CA HIS A 96 10.25 2.68 -12.24
C HIS A 96 10.23 1.31 -12.93
N LEU A 97 9.37 0.41 -12.44
CA LEU A 97 9.26 -0.98 -12.92
C LEU A 97 8.91 -1.06 -14.41
N VAL A 98 8.08 -0.12 -14.87
CA VAL A 98 7.52 -0.10 -16.22
C VAL A 98 7.26 1.35 -16.69
N ASP A 99 7.39 1.60 -17.99
CA ASP A 99 7.33 2.95 -18.58
C ASP A 99 5.95 3.61 -18.46
N LYS A 100 5.88 4.85 -17.99
CA LYS A 100 4.62 5.57 -17.93
C LYS A 100 4.08 5.82 -19.35
N PRO A 101 2.79 5.57 -19.63
CA PRO A 101 2.24 5.78 -20.96
C PRO A 101 2.34 7.26 -21.35
N VAL A 102 2.84 7.50 -22.57
CA VAL A 102 3.10 8.83 -23.15
C VAL A 102 1.79 9.53 -23.59
N SER A 103 0.65 8.84 -23.52
CA SER A 103 -0.63 9.30 -24.07
C SER A 103 -1.79 8.89 -23.17
N THR A 104 -2.75 9.80 -22.98
CA THR A 104 -3.98 9.63 -22.18
C THR A 104 -4.95 8.54 -22.66
N GLU A 105 -4.69 7.92 -23.81
CA GLU A 105 -5.55 6.88 -24.41
C GLU A 105 -4.98 5.46 -24.32
N ALA A 106 -3.77 5.29 -23.76
CA ALA A 106 -3.22 3.96 -23.56
C ALA A 106 -3.93 3.29 -22.39
N SER A 107 -4.76 2.28 -22.71
CA SER A 107 -5.29 1.29 -21.77
C SER A 107 -4.25 0.96 -20.70
N SER A 108 -4.68 0.97 -19.44
CA SER A 108 -3.87 0.74 -18.24
C SER A 108 -2.67 -0.18 -18.52
N GLN A 109 -1.46 0.36 -18.31
CA GLN A 109 -0.18 -0.35 -18.42
C GLN A 109 -0.19 -1.75 -17.75
N TRP A 110 -1.01 -1.88 -16.72
CA TRP A 110 -1.13 -3.06 -15.91
C TRP A 110 -2.11 -4.06 -16.51
N LYS A 111 -1.67 -5.30 -16.65
CA LYS A 111 -2.54 -6.41 -17.06
C LYS A 111 -3.40 -6.85 -15.88
N ILE A 112 -4.71 -6.85 -16.08
CA ILE A 112 -5.67 -7.36 -15.10
C ILE A 112 -5.59 -8.90 -15.06
N PRO A 113 -5.42 -9.52 -13.88
CA PRO A 113 -5.44 -10.98 -13.76
C PRO A 113 -6.78 -11.57 -14.22
N VAL A 114 -6.76 -12.71 -14.91
CA VAL A 114 -7.99 -13.38 -15.38
C VAL A 114 -8.93 -13.77 -14.23
N SER A 115 -8.37 -14.03 -13.04
CA SER A 115 -9.15 -14.28 -11.82
C SER A 115 -10.07 -13.12 -11.44
N TRP A 116 -9.80 -11.89 -11.91
CA TRP A 116 -10.62 -10.72 -11.61
C TRP A 116 -11.91 -10.68 -12.43
N ARG A 117 -11.99 -11.41 -13.55
CA ARG A 117 -13.13 -11.39 -14.48
C ARG A 117 -14.46 -11.79 -13.83
N LEU A 118 -14.41 -12.64 -12.81
CA LEU A 118 -15.60 -13.17 -12.12
C LEU A 118 -15.57 -12.84 -10.62
N LEU A 119 -14.92 -11.74 -10.21
CA LEU A 119 -14.87 -11.32 -8.80
C LEU A 119 -16.25 -11.22 -8.16
N PHE A 120 -17.24 -10.80 -8.94
CA PHE A 120 -18.62 -10.63 -8.50
C PHE A 120 -19.54 -11.74 -9.05
N GLY A 121 -18.96 -12.89 -9.44
CA GLY A 121 -19.67 -14.02 -10.04
C GLY A 121 -19.88 -13.89 -11.55
N SER A 122 -20.53 -14.89 -12.14
CA SER A 122 -21.03 -14.81 -13.51
C SER A 122 -22.26 -13.91 -13.52
N GLY A 123 -22.38 -13.04 -14.54
CA GLY A 123 -23.56 -12.20 -14.73
C GLY A 123 -24.87 -13.00 -14.66
N ILE A 124 -25.96 -12.29 -14.37
CA ILE A 124 -27.29 -12.87 -14.26
C ILE A 124 -27.61 -13.67 -15.54
N PRO A 125 -27.96 -14.96 -15.45
CA PRO A 125 -28.31 -15.75 -16.63
C PRO A 125 -29.37 -15.05 -17.48
N PRO A 126 -29.20 -14.94 -18.81
CA PRO A 126 -30.18 -14.29 -19.66
C PRO A 126 -31.59 -14.91 -19.59
N ALA A 127 -31.68 -16.17 -19.16
CA ALA A 127 -32.92 -16.93 -19.05
C ALA A 127 -33.86 -16.51 -17.91
N ILE A 128 -33.48 -15.53 -17.08
CA ILE A 128 -34.32 -14.97 -16.01
C ILE A 128 -34.75 -13.52 -16.28
N PHE A 129 -34.64 -13.07 -17.53
CA PHE A 129 -35.21 -11.83 -18.07
C PHE A 129 -36.25 -12.13 -19.16
#